data_AF-A0A968XK47-F1
#
_entry.id   AF-A0A968XK47-F1
#
_cell.length_a   1.000
_cell.length_b   1.000
_cell.length_c   1.000
_cell.angle_alpha   90.00
_cell.angle_beta   90.00
_cell.angle_gamma   90.00
#
_symmetry.space_group_name_H-M   'P 1'
#
loop_
_entity.id
_entity.type
_entity.pdbx_description
1 polymer ?
#
loop_
_entity_poly.entity_id
_entity_poly.type
_entity_poly.pdbx_seq_one_letter_code
_entity_poly.pdbx_strand_id
1 'polypeptide(L)'
;MQEPFSGTRTVDFMTTACAVWRREVFDSGLRFHPFFRDYGVLEDAHFSLRAGKKWQLLQCGDAHCQELSSPNGRVNRRKIGYKCVVNYYFVFQDISENLTFRHKFRFWRYQAFEYFRLATSAIRRRNSNDLMDLYGRFEGILAVVSGNYKNNHR
;
A
#
# COMPACT_ATOMS: atom_id res chain seq x y z
N MET A 1 1.40 14.02 9.62
CA MET A 1 2.05 14.25 8.32
C MET A 1 3.43 14.76 8.59
N GLN A 2 4.36 14.55 7.66
CA GLN A 2 5.71 15.07 7.83
C GLN A 2 5.71 16.60 7.69
N GLU A 3 6.49 17.29 8.51
CA GLU A 3 6.67 18.74 8.38
C GLU A 3 7.24 19.08 7.00
N PRO A 4 6.78 20.19 6.37
CA PRO A 4 7.40 20.71 5.17
C PRO A 4 8.90 20.92 5.37
N PHE A 5 9.67 20.68 4.31
CA PHE A 5 11.11 20.87 4.30
C PHE A 5 11.54 21.49 2.98
N SER A 6 12.75 22.05 2.92
CA SER A 6 13.35 22.54 1.68
C SER A 6 14.50 21.67 1.21
N GLY A 7 14.79 21.70 -0.08
CA GLY A 7 15.84 20.91 -0.72
C GLY A 7 15.43 19.48 -1.02
N THR A 8 16.41 18.57 -1.07
CA THR A 8 16.18 17.16 -1.42
C THR A 8 16.67 16.22 -0.34
N ARG A 9 16.04 15.04 -0.26
CA ARG A 9 16.46 13.96 0.63
C ARG A 9 16.18 12.59 0.02
N THR A 10 16.95 11.60 0.47
CA THR A 10 16.72 10.20 0.13
C THR A 10 15.46 9.67 0.81
N VAL A 11 14.69 8.86 0.09
CA VAL A 11 13.52 8.14 0.61
C VAL A 11 13.52 6.70 0.12
N ASP A 12 12.87 5.80 0.86
CA ASP A 12 12.71 4.40 0.45
C ASP A 12 11.56 4.22 -0.56
N PHE A 13 10.55 5.08 -0.45
CA PHE A 13 9.41 5.10 -1.36
C PHE A 13 8.78 6.49 -1.45
N MET A 14 8.05 6.73 -2.54
CA MET A 14 7.28 7.95 -2.78
C MET A 14 5.92 7.63 -3.39
N THR A 15 4.96 8.54 -3.23
CA THR A 15 3.64 8.40 -3.86
C THR A 15 3.72 8.75 -5.35
N THR A 16 2.90 8.12 -6.18
CA THR A 16 2.87 8.39 -7.62
C THR A 16 2.10 9.65 -8.00
N ALA A 17 1.34 10.25 -7.07
CA ALA A 17 0.54 11.44 -7.32
C ALA A 17 1.37 12.64 -7.85
N CYS A 18 2.64 12.73 -7.43
CA CYS A 18 3.59 13.71 -7.93
C CYS A 18 5.00 13.12 -7.97
N ALA A 19 5.18 12.10 -8.81
CA ALA A 19 6.48 11.47 -9.05
C ALA A 19 6.94 11.67 -10.50
N VAL A 20 8.24 11.92 -10.66
CA VAL A 20 8.91 11.96 -11.97
C VAL A 20 9.93 10.84 -12.02
N TRP A 21 9.86 10.04 -13.08
CA TRP A 21 10.76 8.90 -13.30
C TRP A 21 11.59 9.13 -14.55
N ARG A 22 12.90 8.88 -14.47
CA ARG A 22 13.78 8.89 -15.64
C ARG A 22 13.36 7.76 -16.58
N ARG A 23 13.44 8.00 -17.90
CA ARG A 23 13.06 7.01 -18.92
C ARG A 23 13.78 5.67 -18.74
N GLU A 24 15.06 5.72 -18.39
CA GLU A 24 15.91 4.55 -18.15
C GLU A 24 15.36 3.57 -17.09
N VAL A 25 14.56 4.06 -16.13
CA VAL A 25 13.90 3.22 -15.14
C VAL A 25 12.93 2.27 -15.85
N PHE A 26 12.18 2.76 -16.82
CA PHE A 26 11.29 1.92 -17.63
C PHE A 26 12.06 1.15 -18.70
N ASP A 27 13.08 1.71 -19.32
CA ASP A 27 13.86 0.99 -20.35
C ASP A 27 14.58 -0.22 -19.76
N SER A 28 14.84 -0.24 -18.44
CA SER A 28 15.35 -1.41 -17.71
C SER A 28 14.38 -2.60 -17.62
N GLY A 29 13.12 -2.42 -18.02
CA GLY A 29 12.05 -3.41 -17.86
C GLY A 29 11.22 -3.26 -16.58
N LEU A 30 11.52 -2.32 -15.68
CA LEU A 30 10.71 -2.09 -14.49
C LEU A 30 9.32 -1.53 -14.88
N ARG A 31 8.26 -2.18 -14.40
CA ARG A 31 6.85 -1.80 -14.64
C ARG A 31 6.04 -1.97 -13.36
N PHE A 32 4.93 -1.25 -13.28
CA PHE A 32 3.89 -1.50 -12.27
C PHE A 32 3.40 -2.95 -12.37
N HIS A 33 3.27 -3.59 -11.22
CA HIS A 33 2.90 -4.99 -11.17
C HIS A 33 1.38 -5.15 -11.44
N PRO A 34 0.94 -6.08 -12.31
CA PRO A 34 -0.47 -6.23 -12.68
C PRO A 34 -1.39 -6.59 -11.50
N PHE A 35 -0.82 -7.06 -10.40
CA PHE A 35 -1.52 -7.34 -9.14
C PHE A 35 -2.33 -6.16 -8.59
N PHE A 36 -1.95 -4.91 -8.92
CA PHE A 36 -2.62 -3.71 -8.43
C PHE A 36 -3.72 -3.17 -9.38
N ARG A 37 -3.93 -3.82 -10.54
CA ARG A 37 -4.79 -3.31 -11.63
C ARG A 37 -6.22 -2.96 -11.21
N ASP A 38 -6.80 -3.72 -10.29
CA ASP A 38 -8.18 -3.53 -9.85
C ASP A 38 -8.31 -2.51 -8.70
N TYR A 39 -7.22 -2.22 -7.99
CA TYR A 39 -7.15 -1.21 -6.93
C TYR A 39 -5.71 -0.89 -6.53
N GLY A 40 -5.26 0.34 -6.82
CA GLY A 40 -3.87 0.78 -6.75
C GLY A 40 -3.24 1.03 -5.38
N VAL A 41 -3.83 0.51 -4.31
CA VAL A 41 -3.28 0.68 -2.95
C VAL A 41 -1.89 0.04 -2.87
N LEU A 42 -0.87 0.81 -2.47
CA LEU A 42 0.54 0.38 -2.41
C LEU A 42 1.24 0.10 -3.75
N GLU A 43 0.62 0.38 -4.90
CA GLU A 43 1.27 0.16 -6.19
C GLU A 43 2.51 1.05 -6.37
N ASP A 44 2.43 2.25 -5.84
CA ASP A 44 3.46 3.28 -5.81
C ASP A 44 4.61 2.90 -4.88
N ALA A 45 4.29 2.44 -3.67
CA ALA A 45 5.27 1.92 -2.72
C ALA A 45 5.96 0.68 -3.27
N HIS A 46 5.23 -0.24 -3.89
CA HIS A 46 5.79 -1.45 -4.52
C HIS A 46 6.75 -1.10 -5.64
N PHE A 47 6.33 -0.23 -6.56
CA PHE A 47 7.17 0.23 -7.67
C PHE A 47 8.42 0.93 -7.14
N SER A 48 8.26 1.83 -6.17
CA SER A 48 9.37 2.58 -5.57
C SER A 48 10.39 1.66 -4.90
N LEU A 49 9.95 0.71 -4.07
CA LEU A 49 10.84 -0.23 -3.40
C LEU A 49 11.62 -1.11 -4.39
N ARG A 50 10.99 -1.50 -5.51
CA ARG A 50 11.68 -2.23 -6.58
C ARG A 50 12.68 -1.36 -7.32
N ALA A 51 12.33 -0.10 -7.62
CA ALA A 51 13.26 0.87 -8.19
C ALA A 51 14.45 1.13 -7.25
N GLY A 52 14.19 1.22 -5.94
CA GLY A 52 15.19 1.41 -4.87
C GLY A 52 16.30 0.36 -4.83
N LYS A 53 16.09 -0.82 -5.42
CA LYS A 53 17.14 -1.85 -5.56
C LYS A 53 18.27 -1.44 -6.52
N LYS A 54 18.00 -0.52 -7.46
CA LYS A 54 18.97 -0.11 -8.50
C LYS A 54 19.19 1.41 -8.58
N TRP A 55 18.22 2.21 -8.18
CA TRP A 55 18.30 3.68 -8.21
C TRP A 55 18.01 4.27 -6.85
N GLN A 56 18.62 5.43 -6.57
CA GLN A 56 18.30 6.23 -5.40
C GLN A 56 17.05 7.06 -5.68
N LEU A 57 16.08 7.04 -4.74
CA LEU A 57 14.89 7.87 -4.81
C LEU A 57 15.08 9.14 -3.99
N LEU A 58 14.64 10.27 -4.54
CA LEU A 58 14.74 11.57 -3.92
C LEU A 58 13.37 12.23 -3.82
N GLN A 59 13.08 12.82 -2.67
CA GLN A 59 11.94 13.72 -2.49
C GLN A 59 12.45 15.16 -2.46
N CYS A 60 11.85 16.03 -3.28
CA CYS A 60 12.09 17.47 -3.27
C CYS A 60 11.01 18.16 -2.43
N GLY A 61 11.42 18.87 -1.38
CA GLY A 61 10.52 19.58 -0.48
C GLY A 61 9.97 20.89 -1.06
N ASP A 62 10.68 21.46 -2.05
CA ASP A 62 10.28 22.69 -2.74
C ASP A 62 9.37 22.43 -3.96
N ALA A 63 9.17 21.15 -4.34
CA ALA A 63 8.26 20.76 -5.40
C ALA A 63 6.86 20.50 -4.82
N HIS A 64 5.88 21.25 -5.28
CA HIS A 64 4.51 21.20 -4.76
C HIS A 64 3.51 20.77 -5.83
N CYS A 65 2.58 19.90 -5.43
CA CYS A 65 1.40 19.54 -6.21
C CYS A 65 0.16 19.68 -5.34
N GLN A 66 -0.97 20.05 -5.95
CA GLN A 66 -2.26 20.02 -5.28
C GLN A 66 -3.00 18.75 -5.68
N GLU A 67 -3.24 17.86 -4.73
CA GLU A 67 -4.08 16.68 -4.93
C GLU A 67 -5.55 17.05 -4.70
N LEU A 68 -6.32 17.15 -5.79
CA LEU A 68 -7.74 17.48 -5.72
C LEU A 68 -8.56 16.21 -5.48
N SER A 69 -9.42 16.25 -4.47
CA SER A 69 -10.35 15.15 -4.20
C SER A 69 -11.45 15.11 -5.26
N SER A 70 -11.65 13.95 -5.89
CA SER A 70 -12.82 13.72 -6.74
C SER A 70 -13.97 13.16 -5.91
N PRO A 71 -15.17 13.77 -5.92
CA PRO A 71 -16.35 13.23 -5.23
C PRO A 71 -16.76 11.84 -5.77
N ASN A 72 -16.34 11.48 -6.98
CA ASN A 72 -16.55 10.16 -7.59
C ASN A 72 -15.39 9.18 -7.36
N GLY A 73 -14.47 9.50 -6.43
CA GLY A 73 -13.41 8.57 -6.05
C GLY A 73 -13.99 7.21 -5.66
N ARG A 74 -13.38 6.11 -6.13
CA ARG A 74 -13.85 4.73 -5.90
C ARG A 74 -13.68 4.29 -4.44
N VAL A 75 -14.39 4.89 -3.50
CA VAL A 75 -14.25 4.60 -2.06
C VAL A 75 -15.10 3.37 -1.68
N ASN A 76 -14.76 2.20 -2.20
CA ASN A 76 -15.32 0.96 -1.66
C ASN A 76 -14.52 0.54 -0.42
N ARG A 77 -15.06 0.85 0.77
CA ARG A 77 -14.38 0.61 2.06
C ARG A 77 -14.05 -0.85 2.33
N ARG A 78 -14.93 -1.78 1.95
CA ARG A 78 -14.65 -3.22 2.03
C ARG A 78 -13.49 -3.61 1.12
N LYS A 79 -13.48 -3.12 -0.13
CA LYS A 79 -12.37 -3.39 -1.05
C LYS A 79 -11.06 -2.79 -0.56
N ILE A 80 -11.08 -1.59 0.01
CA ILE A 80 -9.92 -0.96 0.66
C ILE A 80 -9.41 -1.85 1.79
N GLY A 81 -10.30 -2.27 2.70
CA GLY A 81 -9.94 -3.16 3.81
C GLY A 81 -9.28 -4.46 3.34
N TYR A 82 -9.85 -5.13 2.34
CA TYR A 82 -9.26 -6.33 1.72
C TYR A 82 -7.86 -6.04 1.16
N LYS A 83 -7.72 -4.97 0.38
CA LYS A 83 -6.46 -4.56 -0.25
C LYS A 83 -5.40 -4.15 0.77
N CYS A 84 -5.78 -3.53 1.89
CA CYS A 84 -4.88 -3.23 3.01
C CYS A 84 -4.27 -4.49 3.65
N VAL A 85 -4.85 -5.67 3.48
CA VAL A 85 -4.22 -6.91 3.94
C VAL A 85 -3.42 -7.55 2.82
N VAL A 86 -4.08 -7.76 1.68
CA VAL A 86 -3.56 -8.53 0.57
C VAL A 86 -2.39 -7.83 -0.12
N ASN A 87 -2.50 -6.53 -0.35
CA ASN A 87 -1.43 -5.76 -0.99
C ASN A 87 -0.22 -5.62 -0.08
N TYR A 88 -0.43 -5.36 1.22
CA TYR A 88 0.68 -5.33 2.19
C TYR A 88 1.44 -6.66 2.22
N TYR A 89 0.71 -7.79 2.28
CA TYR A 89 1.34 -9.11 2.27
C TYR A 89 2.11 -9.38 0.98
N PHE A 90 1.51 -9.05 -0.17
CA PHE A 90 2.13 -9.20 -1.49
C PHE A 90 3.42 -8.39 -1.60
N VAL A 91 3.39 -7.09 -1.27
CA VAL A 91 4.58 -6.23 -1.29
C VAL A 91 5.66 -6.78 -0.37
N PHE A 92 5.29 -7.20 0.83
CA PHE A 92 6.26 -7.70 1.80
C PHE A 92 6.93 -9.00 1.32
N GLN A 93 6.16 -9.90 0.71
CA GLN A 93 6.68 -11.13 0.10
C GLN A 93 7.62 -10.82 -1.07
N ASP A 94 7.21 -9.95 -1.99
CA ASP A 94 7.95 -9.64 -3.21
C ASP A 94 9.27 -8.91 -2.93
N ILE A 95 9.25 -7.95 -2.00
CA ILE A 95 10.44 -7.17 -1.65
C ILE A 95 11.43 -7.95 -0.81
N SER A 96 10.95 -8.75 0.16
CA SER A 96 11.82 -9.46 1.11
C SER A 96 12.39 -10.78 0.58
N GLU A 97 11.93 -11.25 -0.59
CA GLU A 97 12.29 -12.52 -1.27
C GLU A 97 11.94 -13.79 -0.47
N ASN A 98 12.29 -13.85 0.83
CA ASN A 98 11.95 -14.92 1.77
C ASN A 98 11.35 -14.35 3.06
N LEU A 99 10.07 -14.64 3.31
CA LEU A 99 9.37 -14.24 4.54
C LEU A 99 9.79 -15.13 5.72
N THR A 100 10.77 -14.67 6.49
CA THR A 100 11.14 -15.27 7.78
C THR A 100 9.96 -15.28 8.77
N PHE A 101 10.05 -16.11 9.81
CA PHE A 101 9.06 -16.11 10.89
C PHE A 101 8.88 -14.71 11.52
N ARG A 102 9.98 -13.96 11.71
CA ARG A 102 9.94 -12.59 12.24
C ARG A 102 9.16 -11.65 11.32
N HIS A 103 9.32 -11.78 10.01
CA HIS A 103 8.56 -11.02 9.02
C HIS A 103 7.06 -11.32 9.13
N LYS A 104 6.68 -12.61 9.14
CA LYS A 104 5.29 -13.03 9.29
C LYS A 104 4.67 -12.55 10.61
N PHE A 105 5.41 -12.67 11.72
CA PHE A 105 4.95 -12.19 13.03
C PHE A 105 4.73 -10.67 13.05
N ARG A 106 5.67 -9.89 12.48
CA ARG A 106 5.50 -8.43 12.35
C ARG A 106 4.26 -8.06 11.55
N PHE A 107 4.02 -8.76 10.44
CA PHE A 107 2.83 -8.57 9.62
C PHE A 107 1.55 -8.85 10.43
N TRP A 108 1.45 -10.02 11.06
CA TRP A 108 0.24 -10.40 11.82
C TRP A 108 0.00 -9.50 13.03
N ARG A 109 1.05 -9.08 13.73
CA ARG A 109 0.95 -8.13 14.83
C ARG A 109 0.41 -6.78 14.35
N TYR A 110 0.85 -6.29 13.19
CA TYR A 110 0.34 -5.06 12.59
C TYR A 110 -1.14 -5.20 12.20
N GLN A 111 -1.53 -6.33 11.58
CA GLN A 111 -2.94 -6.58 11.23
C GLN A 111 -3.84 -6.66 12.45
N ALA A 112 -3.41 -7.33 13.52
CA ALA A 112 -4.15 -7.40 14.77
C ALA A 112 -4.35 -6.01 15.40
N PHE A 113 -3.29 -5.18 15.41
CA PHE A 113 -3.37 -3.81 15.90
C PHE A 113 -4.34 -2.96 15.08
N GLU A 114 -4.24 -2.99 13.74
CA GLU A 114 -5.14 -2.24 12.86
C GLU A 114 -6.60 -2.70 13.02
N TYR A 115 -6.83 -4.01 13.14
CA TYR A 115 -8.16 -4.55 13.37
C TYR A 115 -8.75 -4.06 14.70
N PHE A 116 -7.97 -4.08 15.78
CA PHE A 116 -8.38 -3.55 17.08
C PHE A 116 -8.67 -2.03 17.03
N ARG A 117 -7.80 -1.26 16.37
CA ARG A 117 -7.97 0.20 16.19
C ARG A 117 -9.24 0.54 15.41
N LEU A 118 -9.56 -0.23 14.36
CA LEU A 118 -10.78 -0.03 13.58
C LEU A 118 -12.03 -0.51 14.31
N ALA A 119 -11.96 -1.63 15.04
CA ALA A 119 -13.06 -2.11 15.86
C ALA A 119 -13.45 -1.09 16.95
N THR A 120 -12.46 -0.54 17.65
CA THR A 120 -12.69 0.52 18.65
C THR A 120 -13.25 1.80 18.01
N SER A 121 -12.79 2.18 16.80
CA SER A 121 -13.37 3.29 16.03
C SER A 121 -14.83 3.04 15.66
N ALA A 122 -15.14 1.85 15.12
CA ALA A 122 -16.48 1.47 14.69
C ALA A 122 -17.48 1.50 15.86
N ILE A 123 -17.08 0.98 17.03
CA ILE A 123 -17.92 1.01 18.25
C ILE A 123 -18.13 2.46 18.72
N ARG A 124 -17.05 3.24 18.82
CA ARG A 124 -17.10 4.59 19.38
C ARG A 124 -17.85 5.58 18.48
N ARG A 125 -17.67 5.48 17.16
CA ARG A 125 -18.22 6.42 16.18
C ARG A 125 -19.49 5.91 15.49
N ARG A 126 -19.89 4.66 15.72
CA ARG A 126 -21.01 3.98 15.03
C ARG A 126 -20.95 4.15 13.50
N ASN A 127 -19.75 4.05 12.95
CA ASN A 127 -19.49 4.34 11.53
C ASN A 127 -19.61 3.07 10.68
N SER A 128 -20.59 3.04 9.76
CA SER A 128 -20.79 1.91 8.84
C SER A 128 -19.60 1.68 7.90
N ASN A 129 -18.85 2.73 7.57
CA ASN A 129 -17.65 2.62 6.74
C ASN A 129 -16.53 1.85 7.44
N ASP A 130 -16.37 2.02 8.75
CA ASP A 130 -15.37 1.31 9.55
C ASP A 130 -15.73 -0.19 9.65
N LEU A 131 -17.03 -0.51 9.73
CA LEU A 131 -17.51 -1.90 9.68
C LEU A 131 -17.22 -2.55 8.33
N MET A 132 -17.44 -1.83 7.23
CA MET A 132 -17.12 -2.34 5.89
C MET A 132 -15.62 -2.58 5.72
N ASP A 133 -14.76 -1.69 6.25
CA ASP A 133 -13.30 -1.87 6.25
C ASP A 133 -12.90 -3.12 7.06
N LEU A 134 -13.44 -3.29 8.27
CA LEU A 134 -13.20 -4.48 9.10
C LEU A 134 -13.58 -5.78 8.38
N TYR A 135 -14.75 -5.80 7.74
CA TYR A 135 -15.19 -6.96 6.98
C TYR A 135 -14.24 -7.27 5.81
N GLY A 136 -13.85 -6.24 5.06
CA GLY A 136 -12.85 -6.39 4.01
C GLY A 136 -11.51 -6.92 4.51
N ARG A 137 -11.03 -6.42 5.65
CA ARG A 137 -9.79 -6.90 6.27
C ARG A 137 -9.89 -8.36 6.69
N PHE A 138 -11.02 -8.76 7.26
CA PHE A 138 -11.25 -10.16 7.61
C PHE A 138 -11.16 -11.08 6.37
N GLU A 139 -11.80 -10.70 5.26
CA GLU A 139 -11.68 -11.42 3.99
C GLU A 139 -10.24 -11.47 3.47
N GLY A 140 -9.52 -10.36 3.58
CA GLY A 140 -8.11 -10.29 3.19
C GLY A 140 -7.22 -11.20 4.04
N ILE A 141 -7.50 -11.32 5.34
CA ILE A 141 -6.79 -12.25 6.25
C ILE A 141 -7.04 -13.69 5.81
N LEU A 142 -8.30 -14.07 5.55
CA LEU A 142 -8.64 -15.41 5.06
C LEU A 142 -7.96 -15.71 3.72
N ALA A 143 -7.91 -14.74 2.80
CA ALA A 143 -7.24 -14.90 1.51
C ALA A 143 -5.72 -15.11 1.64
N VAL A 144 -5.06 -14.40 2.57
CA VAL A 144 -3.63 -14.58 2.85
C VAL A 144 -3.36 -15.93 3.53
N VAL A 145 -4.16 -16.31 4.53
CA VAL A 145 -3.99 -17.59 5.26
C VAL A 145 -4.23 -18.79 4.35
N SER A 146 -5.24 -18.73 3.48
CA SER A 146 -5.54 -19.80 2.52
C SER A 146 -4.62 -19.82 1.29
N GLY A 147 -3.75 -18.83 1.13
CA GLY A 147 -2.88 -18.69 -0.04
C GLY A 147 -3.61 -18.24 -1.33
N ASN A 148 -4.92 -18.02 -1.28
CA ASN A 148 -5.75 -17.70 -2.45
C ASN A 148 -5.69 -16.24 -2.90
N TYR A 149 -4.98 -15.37 -2.20
CA TYR A 149 -4.89 -13.93 -2.52
C TYR A 149 -4.32 -13.62 -3.91
N LYS A 150 -3.59 -14.54 -4.54
CA LYS A 150 -3.06 -14.38 -5.91
C LYS A 150 -4.08 -14.70 -7.00
N ASN A 151 -5.14 -15.46 -6.68
CA ASN A 151 -6.09 -15.97 -7.67
C ASN A 151 -7.22 -14.97 -7.99
N ASN A 152 -7.47 -14.01 -7.10
CA ASN A 152 -8.53 -12.99 -7.27
C ASN A 152 -8.15 -11.85 -8.25
N HIS A 153 -7.04 -11.97 -8.97
CA HIS A 153 -6.49 -10.93 -9.84
C HIS A 153 -6.19 -11.42 -11.27
N ARG A 154 -6.71 -12.60 -11.66
CA ARG A 154 -6.73 -13.07 -13.05
C ARG A 154 -7.99 -12.60 -13.78
#